data_AF-A0AB34D035-F1
#
_entry.id   AF-A0AB34D035-F1
#
_cell.length_a   1.000
_cell.length_b   1.000
_cell.length_c   1.000
_cell.angle_alpha   90.00
_cell.angle_beta   90.00
_cell.angle_gamma   90.00
#
_symmetry.space_group_name_H-M   'P 1'
#
loop_
_entity.id
_entity.type
_entity.pdbx_description
1 polymer ?
#
loop_
_entity_poly.entity_id
_entity_poly.type
_entity_poly.pdbx_seq_one_letter_code
_entity_poly.pdbx_strand_id
1 'polypeptide(L)'
;MKKGGSITKKRLLIISLCIAFVLFWSYKEEVFATFKPIDQYELNKELKNKSIENLTHNEMKKVGEHFVTEQLSVFEFNNKEDVKRKGEEIFLNRGYEQLMENYYPNHFRDLEYKFTSEEIREETDESFLYQAVAYVAGTENGKRSEMKLNYEVKIVKVNNIFMVLEQKQRVQ
;
A
#
# COMPACT_ATOMS: atom_id res chain seq x y z
N MET A 1 39.65 -37.13 14.13
CA MET A 1 39.41 -35.77 13.53
C MET A 1 39.48 -35.94 12.01
N LYS A 2 38.58 -35.53 11.12
CA LYS A 2 37.57 -34.46 11.07
C LYS A 2 36.34 -34.98 10.28
N LYS A 3 35.17 -35.18 10.91
CA LYS A 3 33.88 -35.46 10.21
C LYS A 3 32.89 -34.30 10.26
N GLY A 4 33.34 -33.11 10.67
CA GLY A 4 32.50 -31.92 10.84
C GLY A 4 32.50 -30.92 9.67
N GLY A 5 33.26 -31.13 8.59
CA GLY A 5 33.41 -30.11 7.52
C GLY A 5 32.41 -30.21 6.37
N SER A 6 31.96 -31.42 6.02
CA SER A 6 31.10 -31.65 4.84
C SER A 6 29.63 -31.30 5.10
N ILE A 7 29.14 -31.58 6.31
CA ILE A 7 27.74 -31.30 6.71
C ILE A 7 27.49 -29.79 6.80
N THR A 8 28.45 -29.03 7.36
CA THR A 8 28.37 -27.58 7.53
C THR A 8 28.37 -26.86 6.18
N LYS A 9 29.20 -27.32 5.21
CA LYS A 9 29.20 -26.79 3.84
C LYS A 9 27.88 -27.03 3.11
N LYS A 10 27.29 -28.23 3.23
CA LYS A 10 25.97 -28.54 2.64
C LYS A 10 24.85 -27.67 3.23
N ARG A 11 24.85 -27.48 4.57
CA ARG A 11 23.87 -26.60 5.24
C ARG A 11 24.00 -25.15 4.81
N LEU A 12 25.22 -24.62 4.70
CA LEU A 12 25.47 -23.25 4.25
C LEU A 12 24.99 -23.03 2.80
N LEU A 13 25.17 -24.04 1.94
CA LEU A 13 24.75 -24.00 0.54
C LEU A 13 23.22 -24.00 0.43
N ILE A 14 22.52 -24.80 1.24
CA ILE A 14 21.05 -24.79 1.31
C ILE A 14 20.52 -23.44 1.80
N ILE A 15 21.10 -22.88 2.87
CA ILE A 15 20.70 -21.56 3.38
C ILE A 15 20.92 -20.48 2.32
N SER A 16 22.06 -20.49 1.64
CA SER A 16 22.35 -19.56 0.53
C SER A 16 21.34 -19.70 -0.61
N LEU A 17 20.98 -20.93 -0.99
CA LEU A 17 19.98 -21.17 -2.03
C LEU A 17 18.59 -20.66 -1.60
N CYS A 18 18.19 -20.89 -0.35
CA CYS A 18 16.92 -20.38 0.19
C CYS A 18 16.89 -18.85 0.21
N ILE A 19 17.98 -18.19 0.60
CA ILE A 19 18.08 -16.72 0.57
C ILE A 19 17.97 -16.21 -0.86
N ALA A 20 18.72 -16.78 -1.80
CA ALA A 20 18.66 -16.39 -3.21
C ALA A 20 17.26 -16.60 -3.81
N PHE A 21 16.57 -17.67 -3.41
CA PHE A 21 15.20 -17.94 -3.80
C PHE A 21 14.25 -16.88 -3.21
N VAL A 22 14.29 -16.59 -1.92
CA VAL A 22 13.44 -15.55 -1.31
C VAL A 22 13.66 -14.17 -1.96
N LEU A 23 14.93 -13.81 -2.22
CA LEU A 23 15.28 -12.55 -2.88
C LEU A 23 14.78 -12.51 -4.33
N PHE A 24 14.89 -13.62 -5.08
CA PHE A 24 14.43 -13.69 -6.47
C PHE A 24 12.89 -13.60 -6.59
N TRP A 25 12.15 -14.22 -5.66
CA TRP A 25 10.69 -14.10 -5.63
C TRP A 25 10.25 -12.67 -5.29
N SER A 26 10.88 -12.05 -4.31
CA SER A 26 10.61 -10.64 -3.93
C SER A 26 10.88 -9.69 -5.10
N TYR A 27 11.99 -9.89 -5.82
CA TYR A 27 12.33 -9.11 -7.02
C TYR A 27 11.30 -9.29 -8.15
N LYS A 28 10.75 -10.51 -8.32
CA LYS A 28 9.72 -10.75 -9.32
C LYS A 28 8.40 -10.04 -8.99
N GLU A 29 7.97 -10.03 -7.72
CA GLU A 29 6.74 -9.34 -7.35
C GLU A 29 6.79 -7.84 -7.69
N GLU A 30 7.93 -7.17 -7.45
CA GLU A 30 8.09 -5.75 -7.81
C GLU A 30 8.15 -5.50 -9.31
N VAL A 31 8.88 -6.32 -10.08
CA VAL A 31 9.06 -6.12 -11.54
C VAL A 31 7.80 -6.46 -12.34
N PHE A 32 6.95 -7.34 -11.82
CA PHE A 32 5.72 -7.78 -12.49
C PHE A 32 4.45 -7.13 -11.91
N ALA A 33 4.56 -6.10 -11.08
CA ALA A 33 3.40 -5.37 -10.58
C ALA A 33 2.59 -4.79 -11.76
N THR A 34 1.31 -5.17 -11.84
CA THR A 34 0.39 -4.73 -12.90
C THR A 34 -0.56 -3.66 -12.37
N PHE A 35 -1.00 -2.75 -13.24
CA PHE A 35 -2.10 -1.85 -12.93
C PHE A 35 -3.39 -2.62 -12.68
N LYS A 36 -4.13 -2.22 -11.63
CA LYS A 36 -5.39 -2.84 -11.21
C LYS A 36 -6.42 -1.76 -10.86
N PRO A 37 -7.72 -1.99 -11.11
CA PRO A 37 -8.79 -1.10 -10.67
C PRO A 37 -8.99 -1.13 -9.14
N ILE A 38 -9.69 -0.13 -8.60
CA ILE A 38 -9.87 0.08 -7.15
C ILE A 38 -10.53 -1.10 -6.43
N ASP A 39 -11.44 -1.82 -7.07
CA ASP A 39 -12.16 -2.97 -6.52
C ASP A 39 -11.22 -4.13 -6.13
N GLN A 40 -10.07 -4.23 -6.78
CA GLN A 40 -9.06 -5.25 -6.43
C GLN A 40 -8.26 -4.92 -5.17
N TYR A 41 -8.41 -3.70 -4.63
CA TYR A 41 -7.79 -3.26 -3.39
C TYR A 41 -8.77 -3.20 -2.22
N GLU A 42 -10.01 -3.65 -2.40
CA GLU A 42 -10.97 -3.73 -1.31
C GLU A 42 -10.57 -4.76 -0.25
N LEU A 43 -10.66 -4.37 1.02
CA LEU A 43 -10.44 -5.30 2.13
C LEU A 43 -11.65 -6.22 2.30
N ASN A 44 -11.40 -7.53 2.30
CA ASN A 44 -12.41 -8.52 2.60
C ASN A 44 -12.86 -8.46 4.07
N LYS A 45 -14.00 -9.10 4.38
CA LYS A 45 -14.60 -9.08 5.72
C LYS A 45 -13.70 -9.68 6.81
N GLU A 46 -12.94 -10.72 6.48
CA GLU A 46 -12.03 -11.36 7.44
C GLU A 46 -10.94 -10.38 7.88
N LEU A 47 -10.27 -9.76 6.91
CA LEU A 47 -9.20 -8.80 7.14
C LEU A 47 -9.71 -7.57 7.89
N LYS A 48 -10.89 -7.04 7.50
CA LYS A 48 -11.55 -5.91 8.18
C LYS A 48 -11.79 -6.17 9.68
N ASN A 49 -11.91 -7.42 10.12
CA ASN A 49 -12.18 -7.77 11.52
C ASN A 49 -10.93 -8.08 12.37
N LYS A 50 -9.74 -8.24 11.76
CA LYS A 50 -8.51 -8.54 12.52
C LYS A 50 -7.97 -7.32 13.25
N SER A 51 -7.52 -7.47 14.50
CA SER A 51 -6.71 -6.43 15.15
C SER A 51 -5.34 -6.30 14.46
N ILE A 52 -4.64 -5.17 14.67
CA ILE A 52 -3.35 -4.90 14.03
C ILE A 52 -2.29 -5.92 14.46
N GLU A 53 -2.20 -6.23 15.76
CA GLU A 53 -1.36 -7.31 16.33
C GLU A 53 -1.50 -8.68 15.61
N ASN A 54 -2.64 -8.95 14.97
CA ASN A 54 -2.96 -10.24 14.35
C ASN A 54 -2.85 -10.21 12.82
N LEU A 55 -2.45 -9.08 12.24
CA LEU A 55 -2.17 -8.98 10.82
C LEU A 55 -0.82 -9.62 10.52
N THR A 56 -0.78 -10.42 9.47
CA THR A 56 0.49 -10.80 8.86
C THR A 56 1.08 -9.62 8.10
N HIS A 57 2.39 -9.62 7.87
CA HIS A 57 3.06 -8.59 7.07
C HIS A 57 2.42 -8.36 5.70
N ASN A 58 1.99 -9.43 5.02
CA ASN A 58 1.30 -9.33 3.73
C ASN A 58 -0.11 -8.71 3.85
N GLU A 59 -0.80 -8.97 4.96
CA GLU A 59 -2.10 -8.35 5.23
C GLU A 59 -1.94 -6.87 5.56
N MET A 60 -0.90 -6.47 6.29
CA MET A 60 -0.56 -5.06 6.51
C MET A 60 -0.31 -4.34 5.19
N LYS A 61 0.41 -4.97 4.24
CA LYS A 61 0.58 -4.42 2.89
C LYS A 61 -0.76 -4.20 2.20
N LYS A 62 -1.65 -5.20 2.18
CA LYS A 62 -3.00 -5.05 1.59
C LYS A 62 -3.82 -3.92 2.20
N VAL A 63 -3.76 -3.77 3.52
CA VAL A 63 -4.40 -2.64 4.23
C VAL A 63 -3.77 -1.31 3.81
N GLY A 64 -2.45 -1.27 3.67
CA GLY A 64 -1.70 -0.13 3.14
C GLY A 64 -2.12 0.25 1.71
N GLU A 65 -2.08 -0.69 0.78
CA GLU A 65 -2.50 -0.52 -0.61
C GLU A 65 -3.93 0.03 -0.67
N HIS A 66 -4.86 -0.57 0.07
CA HIS A 66 -6.24 -0.11 0.17
C HIS A 66 -6.32 1.37 0.52
N PHE A 67 -5.70 1.79 1.63
CA PHE A 67 -5.78 3.20 2.05
C PHE A 67 -5.09 4.16 1.09
N VAL A 68 -3.99 3.76 0.43
CA VAL A 68 -3.39 4.62 -0.59
C VAL A 68 -4.31 4.72 -1.81
N THR A 69 -4.94 3.63 -2.26
CA THR A 69 -5.91 3.69 -3.36
C THR A 69 -7.15 4.52 -3.03
N GLU A 70 -7.68 4.43 -1.82
CA GLU A 70 -8.81 5.24 -1.36
C GLU A 70 -8.48 6.74 -1.38
N GLN A 71 -7.25 7.11 -0.97
CA GLN A 71 -6.79 8.49 -1.04
C GLN A 71 -6.60 8.97 -2.49
N LEU A 72 -6.04 8.12 -3.35
CA LEU A 72 -5.80 8.44 -4.77
C LEU A 72 -7.10 8.51 -5.59
N SER A 73 -8.18 7.84 -5.16
CA SER A 73 -9.49 7.90 -5.81
C SER A 73 -10.04 9.32 -5.95
N VAL A 74 -9.55 10.26 -5.13
CA VAL A 74 -9.89 11.69 -5.19
C VAL A 74 -9.58 12.32 -6.55
N PHE A 75 -8.64 11.77 -7.32
CA PHE A 75 -8.34 12.22 -8.68
C PHE A 75 -9.51 12.06 -9.67
N GLU A 76 -10.47 11.18 -9.37
CA GLU A 76 -11.70 10.98 -10.15
C GLU A 76 -12.88 11.82 -9.67
N PHE A 77 -12.74 12.52 -8.55
CA PHE A 77 -13.87 13.22 -7.94
C PHE A 77 -14.20 14.51 -8.70
N ASN A 78 -15.49 14.82 -8.76
CA ASN A 78 -16.01 15.98 -9.51
C ASN A 78 -16.59 17.08 -8.59
N ASN A 79 -16.62 16.85 -7.28
CA ASN A 79 -17.10 17.82 -6.30
C ASN A 79 -16.30 17.69 -4.99
N LYS A 80 -16.31 18.75 -4.18
CA LYS A 80 -15.54 18.84 -2.92
C LYS A 80 -16.20 18.07 -1.78
N GLU A 81 -17.51 17.90 -1.84
CA GLU A 81 -18.32 17.20 -0.86
C GLU A 81 -17.93 15.71 -0.81
N ASP A 82 -17.65 15.10 -1.96
CA ASP A 82 -17.13 13.75 -2.07
C ASP A 82 -15.73 13.63 -1.47
N VAL A 83 -14.86 14.62 -1.69
CA VAL A 83 -13.53 14.68 -1.07
C VAL A 83 -13.66 14.73 0.46
N LYS A 84 -14.56 15.57 0.96
CA LYS A 84 -14.83 15.70 2.40
C LYS A 84 -15.32 14.37 2.99
N ARG A 85 -16.32 13.76 2.36
CA ARG A 85 -16.88 12.47 2.78
C ARG A 85 -15.81 11.37 2.79
N LYS A 86 -14.98 11.29 1.76
CA LYS A 86 -13.86 10.34 1.71
C LYS A 86 -12.84 10.61 2.82
N GLY A 87 -12.53 11.88 3.08
CA GLY A 87 -11.66 12.29 4.19
C GLY A 87 -12.18 11.82 5.55
N GLU A 88 -13.48 11.97 5.80
CA GLU A 88 -14.14 11.51 7.04
C GLU A 88 -14.24 9.98 7.13
N GLU A 89 -14.29 9.29 5.99
CA GLU A 89 -14.38 7.83 5.93
C GLU A 89 -13.05 7.15 6.28
N ILE A 90 -11.93 7.67 5.79
CA ILE A 90 -10.64 6.95 5.84
C ILE A 90 -9.64 7.54 6.83
N PHE A 91 -9.79 8.80 7.27
CA PHE A 91 -8.88 9.43 8.22
C PHE A 91 -9.48 9.56 9.61
N LEU A 92 -8.61 9.44 10.63
CA LEU A 92 -8.98 9.76 12.00
C LEU A 92 -9.15 11.28 12.18
N ASN A 93 -8.29 12.08 11.54
CA ASN A 93 -8.28 13.54 11.66
C ASN A 93 -7.78 14.18 10.35
N ARG A 94 -8.28 15.39 10.04
CA ARG A 94 -7.79 16.27 8.94
C ARG A 94 -7.74 15.63 7.54
N GLY A 95 -8.57 14.61 7.30
CA GLY A 95 -8.58 13.91 6.02
C GLY A 95 -9.01 14.79 4.86
N TYR A 96 -9.94 15.71 5.08
CA TYR A 96 -10.37 16.64 4.03
C TYR A 96 -9.22 17.53 3.57
N GLU A 97 -8.49 18.15 4.50
CA GLU A 97 -7.37 19.03 4.18
C GLU A 97 -6.27 18.29 3.43
N GLN A 98 -5.95 17.06 3.84
CA GLN A 98 -4.95 16.22 3.18
C GLN A 98 -5.37 15.81 1.77
N LEU A 99 -6.62 15.37 1.59
CA LEU A 99 -7.12 14.94 0.29
C LEU A 99 -7.33 16.09 -0.70
N MET A 100 -7.66 17.29 -0.20
CA MET A 100 -7.84 18.47 -1.04
C MET A 100 -6.57 18.87 -1.80
N GLU A 101 -5.38 18.49 -1.33
CA GLU A 101 -4.12 18.72 -2.06
C GLU A 101 -4.08 17.98 -3.42
N ASN A 102 -4.80 16.88 -3.53
CA ASN A 102 -4.90 16.05 -4.73
C ASN A 102 -6.17 16.31 -5.56
N TYR A 103 -7.06 17.20 -5.10
CA TYR A 103 -8.34 17.43 -5.77
C TYR A 103 -8.20 18.34 -6.99
N TYR A 104 -8.29 17.73 -8.18
CA TYR A 104 -8.36 18.40 -9.47
C TYR A 104 -9.59 17.90 -10.23
N PRO A 105 -10.74 18.60 -10.16
CA PRO A 105 -11.99 18.07 -10.68
C PRO A 105 -11.98 17.85 -12.19
N ASN A 106 -12.66 16.79 -12.64
CA ASN A 106 -12.80 16.40 -14.05
C ASN A 106 -11.49 16.10 -14.77
N HIS A 107 -10.44 15.73 -14.05
CA HIS A 107 -9.12 15.53 -14.63
C HIS A 107 -8.90 14.09 -15.12
N PHE A 108 -9.18 13.11 -14.26
CA PHE A 108 -8.98 11.69 -14.56
C PHE A 108 -10.28 10.89 -14.58
N ARG A 109 -10.23 9.77 -15.31
CA ARG A 109 -11.25 8.71 -15.35
C ARG A 109 -10.58 7.36 -15.50
N ASP A 110 -11.28 6.30 -15.12
CA ASP A 110 -10.85 4.91 -15.25
C ASP A 110 -9.51 4.67 -14.55
N LEU A 111 -9.42 5.08 -13.27
CA LEU A 111 -8.20 4.99 -12.48
C LEU A 111 -7.79 3.55 -12.22
N GLU A 112 -6.51 3.30 -12.42
CA GLU A 112 -5.83 2.06 -12.05
C GLU A 112 -4.59 2.37 -11.23
N TYR A 113 -4.24 1.44 -10.35
CA TYR A 113 -3.19 1.61 -9.35
C TYR A 113 -2.18 0.47 -9.45
N LYS A 114 -0.94 0.76 -9.08
CA LYS A 114 0.15 -0.21 -8.99
C LYS A 114 1.10 0.23 -7.89
N PHE A 115 1.59 -0.71 -7.09
CA PHE A 115 2.52 -0.44 -5.99
C PHE A 115 3.86 -1.15 -6.22
N THR A 116 4.95 -0.49 -5.80
CA THR A 116 6.30 -1.07 -5.78
C THR A 116 7.05 -0.56 -4.55
N SER A 117 8.16 -1.20 -4.18
CA SER A 117 9.01 -0.76 -3.07
C SER A 117 8.21 -0.63 -1.76
N GLU A 118 7.36 -1.61 -1.51
CA GLU A 118 6.46 -1.64 -0.37
C GLU A 118 7.17 -2.14 0.89
N GLU A 119 7.08 -1.37 1.96
CA GLU A 119 7.71 -1.65 3.23
C GLU A 119 6.74 -1.38 4.39
N ILE A 120 6.75 -2.28 5.38
CA ILE A 120 6.09 -2.06 6.68
C ILE A 120 7.15 -1.68 7.70
N ARG A 121 6.91 -0.60 8.44
CA ARG A 121 7.77 -0.08 9.50
C ARG A 121 6.95 0.23 10.75
N GLU A 122 7.65 0.51 11.85
CA GLU A 122 7.04 1.00 13.11
C GLU A 122 5.85 0.16 13.58
N GLU A 123 5.97 -1.17 13.47
CA GLU A 123 4.92 -2.11 13.86
C GLU A 123 4.75 -2.14 15.38
N THR A 124 3.52 -1.93 15.80
CA THR A 124 3.05 -1.99 17.19
C THR A 124 1.71 -2.73 17.21
N ASP A 125 1.24 -3.14 18.39
CA ASP A 125 -0.04 -3.84 18.51
C ASP A 125 -1.25 -2.99 18.04
N GLU A 126 -1.08 -1.65 17.99
CA GLU A 126 -2.13 -0.68 17.70
C GLU A 126 -1.96 0.08 16.38
N SER A 127 -0.77 0.01 15.77
CA SER A 127 -0.44 0.79 14.57
C SER A 127 0.70 0.20 13.78
N PHE A 128 0.75 0.51 12.48
CA PHE A 128 1.92 0.26 11.64
C PHE A 128 2.07 1.38 10.61
N LEU A 129 3.28 1.56 10.10
CA LEU A 129 3.61 2.49 9.03
C LEU A 129 3.76 1.72 7.72
N TYR A 130 2.96 2.06 6.71
CA TYR A 130 3.10 1.56 5.35
C TYR A 130 3.81 2.60 4.49
N GLN A 131 4.87 2.19 3.81
CA GLN A 131 5.59 3.00 2.83
C GLN A 131 5.55 2.31 1.47
N ALA A 132 5.27 3.06 0.41
CA ALA A 132 5.27 2.53 -0.94
C ALA A 132 5.47 3.61 -2.00
N VAL A 133 5.94 3.18 -3.16
CA VAL A 133 5.82 3.95 -4.40
C VAL A 133 4.50 3.53 -5.06
N ALA A 134 3.55 4.46 -5.10
CA ALA A 134 2.27 4.30 -5.77
C ALA A 134 2.32 4.89 -7.17
N TYR A 135 1.85 4.14 -8.14
CA TYR A 135 1.56 4.63 -9.48
C TYR A 135 0.05 4.68 -9.65
N VAL A 136 -0.45 5.81 -10.12
CA VAL A 136 -1.85 6.00 -10.50
C VAL A 136 -1.90 6.35 -11.97
N ALA A 137 -2.73 5.65 -12.72
CA ALA A 137 -2.92 5.90 -14.14
C ALA A 137 -4.40 6.08 -14.44
N GLY A 138 -4.73 6.97 -15.36
CA GLY A 138 -6.10 7.23 -15.77
C GLY A 138 -6.16 7.85 -17.16
N THR A 139 -7.37 7.98 -17.68
CA THR A 139 -7.64 8.68 -18.93
C THR A 139 -7.83 10.17 -18.69
N GLU A 140 -6.95 10.97 -19.29
CA GLU A 140 -6.99 12.42 -19.30
C GLU A 140 -7.07 12.89 -20.76
N ASN A 141 -8.10 13.67 -21.12
CA ASN A 141 -8.28 14.19 -22.48
C ASN A 141 -8.19 13.12 -23.59
N GLY A 142 -8.68 11.91 -23.32
CA GLY A 142 -8.66 10.78 -24.26
C GLY A 142 -7.31 10.06 -24.39
N LYS A 143 -6.32 10.39 -23.55
CA LYS A 143 -5.03 9.72 -23.48
C LYS A 143 -4.79 9.15 -22.09
N ARG A 144 -4.09 8.01 -22.01
CA ARG A 144 -3.64 7.49 -20.73
C ARG A 144 -2.50 8.36 -20.19
N SER A 145 -2.65 8.80 -18.95
CA SER A 145 -1.67 9.57 -18.19
C SER A 145 -1.37 8.81 -16.90
N GLU A 146 -0.12 8.89 -16.43
CA GLU A 146 0.39 8.15 -15.27
C GLU A 146 1.16 9.09 -14.37
N MET A 147 0.93 8.97 -13.06
CA MET A 147 1.61 9.73 -12.02
C MET A 147 2.25 8.76 -11.02
N LYS A 148 3.44 9.14 -10.55
CA LYS A 148 4.22 8.41 -9.56
C LYS A 148 4.31 9.20 -8.26
N LEU A 149 3.96 8.57 -7.14
CA LEU A 149 3.87 9.20 -5.83
C LEU A 149 4.53 8.31 -4.78
N ASN A 150 5.35 8.91 -3.92
CA ASN A 150 5.84 8.23 -2.72
C ASN A 150 4.85 8.48 -1.58
N TYR A 151 4.38 7.40 -0.97
CA TYR A 151 3.47 7.44 0.16
C TYR A 151 4.11 6.89 1.42
N GLU A 152 3.77 7.53 2.53
CA GLU A 152 3.96 7.04 3.88
C GLU A 152 2.64 7.24 4.61
N VAL A 153 2.01 6.15 5.05
CA VAL A 153 0.69 6.16 5.67
C VAL A 153 0.77 5.40 6.99
N LYS A 154 0.47 6.09 8.09
CA LYS A 154 0.36 5.47 9.42
C LYS A 154 -1.07 5.00 9.63
N ILE A 155 -1.24 3.70 9.82
CA ILE A 155 -2.54 3.06 9.93
C ILE A 155 -2.75 2.63 11.37
N VAL A 156 -3.95 2.91 11.87
CA VAL A 156 -4.43 2.55 13.20
C VAL A 156 -5.75 1.82 13.10
N LYS A 157 -6.19 1.20 14.19
CA LYS A 157 -7.52 0.62 14.29
C LYS A 157 -8.30 1.21 15.45
N VAL A 158 -9.36 1.95 15.16
CA VAL A 158 -10.21 2.64 16.15
C VAL A 158 -11.61 2.07 16.06
N ASN A 159 -12.17 1.65 17.20
CA ASN A 159 -13.52 1.05 17.26
C ASN A 159 -13.73 -0.09 16.24
N ASN A 160 -12.70 -0.94 16.08
CA ASN A 160 -12.67 -2.05 15.14
C ASN A 160 -12.69 -1.65 13.65
N ILE A 161 -12.41 -0.38 13.32
CA ILE A 161 -12.33 0.13 11.95
C ILE A 161 -10.90 0.61 11.70
N PHE A 162 -10.29 0.19 10.60
CA PHE A 162 -9.00 0.73 10.20
C PHE A 162 -9.14 2.18 9.74
N MET A 163 -8.18 3.02 10.10
CA MET A 163 -8.14 4.43 9.70
C MET A 163 -6.70 4.87 9.49
N VAL A 164 -6.53 5.90 8.67
CA VAL A 164 -5.29 6.63 8.50
C VAL A 164 -5.17 7.67 9.63
N LEU A 165 -4.10 7.55 10.41
CA LEU A 165 -3.76 8.53 11.45
C LEU A 165 -2.95 9.68 10.85
N GLU A 166 -1.95 9.36 10.04
CA GLU A 166 -1.05 10.32 9.40
C GLU A 166 -0.72 9.87 7.98
N GLN A 167 -0.53 10.84 7.09
CA GLN A 167 -0.09 10.63 5.73
C GLN A 167 0.98 11.66 5.35
N LYS A 168 2.00 11.19 4.62
CA LYS A 168 2.91 12.05 3.85
C LYS A 168 2.92 11.55 2.40
N GLN A 169 2.77 12.49 1.48
CA GLN A 169 2.86 12.23 0.05
C GLN A 169 3.94 13.12 -0.56
N ARG A 170 4.72 12.57 -1.49
CA ARG A 170 5.72 13.31 -2.26
C ARG A 170 5.66 12.92 -3.72
N VAL A 171 5.48 13.90 -4.59
CA VAL A 171 5.61 13.74 -6.04
C VAL A 171 7.08 13.49 -6.38
N GLN A 172 7.36 12.57 -7.31
CA GLN A 172 8.71 12.32 -7.83
C GLN A 172 8.90 12.92 -9.22
#